data_AF-A0A0N4U004-F1
#
_entry.id   AF-A0A0N4U004-F1
#
_cell.length_a   1.000
_cell.length_b   1.000
_cell.length_c   1.000
_cell.angle_alpha   90.00
_cell.angle_beta   90.00
_cell.angle_gamma   90.00
#
_symmetry.space_group_name_H-M   'P 1'
#
loop_
_entity.id
_entity.type
_entity.pdbx_description
1 polymer ?
#
loop_
_entity_poly.entity_id
_entity_poly.type
_entity_poly.pdbx_seq_one_letter_code
_entity_poly.pdbx_strand_id
1 'polypeptide(L)'
;MAVVDDTDRKDQLNEIQALESIYSGTPEWFSYRIDNDSQIKGRITVVLPKIDDGIAVHADGKIIYVYYLPPLLLFFTFPQDYPSHSMPLFSLHASWLGSATRQRLREILINSWTNYLGMPILFTWIELLKEEAMQIVLSQKNVDLNKIVLEEDENEAFGKASAELLKTFIEFNDQSIQNDFENEWYDCEVVPSNILIIAGHLLKDLTYHYCPGNIHDVFYYAFQVCFSLKSGKECIRFMPCGHVFCMECTSDYYRQKLHDNSVYYCYCLCLIQQLQCLNSG
;
A
#
# COMPACT_ATOMS: atom_id res chain seq x y z
N MET A 1 -51.20 10.58 -18.74
CA MET A 1 -50.06 10.92 -17.87
C MET A 1 -49.04 9.82 -18.08
N ALA A 2 -47.99 10.08 -18.86
CA ALA A 2 -46.91 9.12 -19.04
C ALA A 2 -46.14 9.02 -17.72
N VAL A 3 -46.05 7.83 -17.16
CA VAL A 3 -45.09 7.52 -16.11
C VAL A 3 -43.73 7.73 -16.75
N VAL A 4 -43.02 8.80 -16.37
CA VAL A 4 -41.59 8.90 -16.67
C VAL A 4 -40.97 7.78 -15.85
N ASP A 5 -40.73 6.65 -16.50
CA ASP A 5 -39.96 5.54 -15.97
C ASP A 5 -38.54 6.09 -15.80
N ASP A 6 -38.25 6.60 -14.61
CA ASP A 6 -36.95 7.20 -14.28
C ASP A 6 -35.95 6.10 -13.94
N THR A 7 -35.76 5.20 -14.91
CA THR A 7 -34.84 4.05 -14.81
C THR A 7 -33.43 4.52 -14.53
N ASP A 8 -33.03 5.62 -15.17
CA ASP A 8 -31.72 6.25 -14.96
C ASP A 8 -31.53 6.68 -13.51
N ARG A 9 -32.50 7.38 -12.92
CA ARG A 9 -32.39 7.76 -11.51
C ARG A 9 -32.30 6.56 -10.59
N LYS A 10 -33.06 5.52 -10.87
CA LYS A 10 -33.00 4.28 -10.10
C LYS A 10 -31.62 3.64 -10.22
N ASP A 11 -31.06 3.58 -11.42
CA ASP A 11 -29.74 2.99 -11.66
C ASP A 11 -28.61 3.81 -11.03
N GLN A 12 -28.68 5.14 -11.11
CA GLN A 12 -27.79 6.06 -10.38
C GLN A 12 -27.77 5.79 -8.88
N LEU A 13 -28.96 5.68 -8.26
CA LEU A 13 -29.09 5.43 -6.82
C LEU A 13 -28.60 4.03 -6.45
N ASN A 14 -28.92 3.02 -7.25
CA ASN A 14 -28.45 1.65 -7.03
C ASN A 14 -26.92 1.57 -7.10
N GLU A 15 -26.30 2.26 -8.07
CA GLU A 15 -24.84 2.25 -8.24
C GLU A 15 -24.12 2.87 -7.04
N ILE A 16 -24.53 4.05 -6.58
CA ILE A 16 -23.88 4.70 -5.42
C ILE A 16 -24.12 3.94 -4.12
N GLN A 17 -25.29 3.31 -3.95
CA GLN A 17 -25.57 2.46 -2.79
C GLN A 17 -24.72 1.19 -2.80
N ALA A 18 -24.51 0.59 -3.98
CA ALA A 18 -23.60 -0.54 -4.12
C ALA A 18 -22.16 -0.16 -3.75
N LEU A 19 -21.67 0.98 -4.26
CA LEU A 19 -20.34 1.49 -3.91
C LEU A 19 -20.23 1.84 -2.42
N GLU A 20 -21.25 2.46 -1.82
CA GLU A 20 -21.29 2.75 -0.38
C GLU A 20 -21.21 1.46 0.45
N SER A 21 -21.87 0.38 0.02
CA SER A 21 -21.76 -0.92 0.67
C SER A 21 -20.35 -1.52 0.56
N ILE A 22 -19.75 -1.46 -0.64
CA ILE A 22 -18.39 -1.97 -0.90
C ILE A 22 -17.36 -1.25 -0.01
N TYR A 23 -17.51 0.06 0.16
CA TYR A 23 -16.57 0.92 0.89
C TYR A 23 -17.05 1.32 2.29
N SER A 24 -17.99 0.56 2.86
CA SER A 24 -18.59 0.88 4.16
C SER A 24 -17.59 0.96 5.33
N GLY A 25 -16.44 0.28 5.22
CA GLY A 25 -15.35 0.36 6.19
C GLY A 25 -14.29 1.44 5.93
N THR A 26 -14.35 2.13 4.79
CA THR A 26 -13.35 3.10 4.33
C THR A 26 -14.03 4.34 3.72
N PRO A 27 -14.63 5.22 4.55
CA PRO A 27 -15.36 6.41 4.08
C PRO A 27 -14.47 7.40 3.31
N GLU A 28 -13.16 7.32 3.48
CA GLU A 28 -12.18 8.07 2.70
C GLU A 28 -12.07 7.58 1.24
N TRP A 29 -12.50 6.35 0.95
CA TRP A 29 -12.44 5.74 -0.39
C TRP A 29 -13.60 6.08 -1.30
N PHE A 30 -14.78 6.32 -0.73
CA PHE A 30 -15.96 6.71 -1.50
C PHE A 30 -16.81 7.69 -0.72
N SER A 31 -17.19 8.77 -1.39
CA SER A 31 -18.14 9.74 -0.84
C SER A 31 -18.99 10.33 -1.96
N TYR A 32 -20.25 10.62 -1.66
CA TYR A 32 -21.14 11.31 -2.58
C TYR A 32 -22.04 12.29 -1.84
N ARG A 33 -22.64 13.19 -2.61
CA ARG A 33 -23.67 14.12 -2.17
C ARG A 33 -24.73 14.23 -3.26
N ILE A 34 -25.95 14.49 -2.84
CA ILE A 34 -27.07 14.83 -3.73
C ILE A 34 -27.36 16.30 -3.50
N ASP A 35 -27.26 17.13 -4.53
CA ASP A 35 -27.57 18.55 -4.41
C ASP A 35 -29.08 18.83 -4.54
N ASN A 36 -29.45 20.11 -4.42
CA ASN A 36 -30.85 20.54 -4.47
C ASN A 36 -31.53 20.21 -5.80
N ASP A 37 -30.77 20.10 -6.89
CA ASP A 37 -31.26 19.74 -8.22
C ASP A 37 -31.32 18.22 -8.42
N SER A 38 -31.24 17.45 -7.32
CA SER A 38 -31.16 16.00 -7.29
C SER A 38 -29.94 15.43 -8.02
N GLN A 39 -28.96 16.24 -8.40
CA GLN A 39 -27.77 15.77 -9.09
C GLN A 39 -26.81 15.10 -8.11
N ILE A 40 -26.36 13.89 -8.48
CA ILE A 40 -25.41 13.12 -7.68
C ILE A 40 -23.99 13.52 -8.08
N LYS A 41 -23.19 13.88 -7.09
CA LYS A 41 -21.78 14.22 -7.22
C LYS A 41 -20.97 13.44 -6.22
N GLY A 42 -19.83 12.90 -6.63
CA GLY A 42 -19.02 12.11 -5.70
C GLY A 42 -17.54 12.14 -6.02
N ARG A 43 -16.81 11.47 -5.13
CA ARG A 43 -15.36 11.27 -5.18
C ARG A 43 -15.07 9.82 -4.85
N ILE A 44 -14.29 9.19 -5.71
CA ILE A 44 -13.71 7.87 -5.49
C ILE A 44 -12.21 8.03 -5.36
N THR A 45 -11.63 7.40 -4.34
CA THR A 45 -10.19 7.31 -4.11
C THR A 45 -9.71 5.97 -4.64
N VAL A 46 -8.91 6.00 -5.70
CA VAL A 46 -8.30 4.83 -6.32
C VAL A 46 -6.88 4.68 -5.77
N VAL A 47 -6.70 3.71 -4.88
CA VAL A 47 -5.39 3.34 -4.32
C VAL A 47 -4.73 2.33 -5.25
N LEU A 48 -3.50 2.62 -5.68
CA LEU A 48 -2.72 1.69 -6.50
C LEU A 48 -2.04 0.63 -5.64
N PRO A 49 -1.81 -0.59 -6.17
CA PRO A 49 -1.04 -1.62 -5.48
C PRO A 49 0.40 -1.16 -5.19
N LYS A 50 1.05 -1.88 -4.26
CA LYS A 50 2.48 -1.72 -3.96
C LYS A 50 3.32 -1.91 -5.24
N ILE A 51 4.35 -1.08 -5.37
CA ILE A 51 5.38 -1.17 -6.41
C ILE A 51 6.57 -1.92 -5.80
N ASP A 52 6.81 -3.17 -6.22
CA ASP A 52 7.80 -4.04 -5.56
C ASP A 52 9.23 -3.47 -5.55
N ASP A 53 9.68 -2.94 -6.69
CA ASP A 53 11.02 -2.35 -6.83
C ASP A 53 11.08 -0.87 -6.38
N GLY A 54 9.94 -0.32 -5.96
CA GLY A 54 9.75 1.10 -5.71
C GLY A 54 9.87 1.97 -6.96
N ILE A 55 9.47 3.23 -6.84
CA ILE A 55 9.63 4.26 -7.88
C ILE A 55 10.38 5.46 -7.32
N ALA A 56 11.32 5.98 -8.12
CA ALA A 56 12.07 7.18 -7.75
C ALA A 56 11.18 8.43 -7.90
N VAL A 57 11.13 9.27 -6.87
CA VAL A 57 10.40 10.53 -6.84
C VAL A 57 11.38 11.69 -6.65
N HIS A 58 11.35 12.65 -7.57
CA HIS A 58 12.28 13.78 -7.63
C HIS A 58 11.57 15.08 -7.27
N ALA A 59 12.17 15.87 -6.38
CA ALA A 59 11.74 17.23 -6.06
C ALA A 59 12.93 18.04 -5.52
N ASP A 60 13.14 19.26 -6.03
CA ASP A 60 14.19 20.19 -5.56
C ASP A 60 15.58 19.56 -5.38
N GLY A 61 16.01 18.73 -6.34
CA GLY A 61 17.31 18.04 -6.31
C GLY A 61 17.40 16.88 -5.30
N LYS A 62 16.32 16.55 -4.59
CA LYS A 62 16.21 15.35 -3.75
C LYS A 62 15.56 14.20 -4.52
N ILE A 63 15.98 12.99 -4.20
CA ILE A 63 15.45 11.74 -4.74
C ILE A 63 15.09 10.84 -3.57
N ILE A 64 13.86 10.36 -3.55
CA ILE A 64 13.40 9.30 -2.63
C ILE A 64 12.87 8.13 -3.45
N TYR A 65 12.85 6.94 -2.84
CA TYR A 65 12.17 5.78 -3.40
C TYR A 65 10.92 5.50 -2.57
N VAL A 66 9.79 5.36 -3.23
CA VAL A 66 8.51 5.01 -2.59
C VAL A 66 7.95 3.74 -3.20
N TYR A 67 7.30 2.93 -2.37
CA TYR A 67 6.64 1.69 -2.75
C TYR A 67 5.12 1.87 -2.90
N TYR A 68 4.59 2.96 -2.34
CA TYR A 68 3.18 3.35 -2.46
C TYR A 68 3.08 4.79 -2.94
N LEU A 69 2.19 5.02 -3.90
CA LEU A 69 1.91 6.36 -4.41
C LEU A 69 0.65 6.92 -3.75
N PRO A 70 0.62 8.24 -3.43
CA PRO A 70 -0.61 8.91 -3.01
C PRO A 70 -1.76 8.60 -3.96
N PRO A 71 -3.02 8.54 -3.51
CA PRO A 71 -4.10 7.99 -4.31
C PRO A 71 -4.46 8.85 -5.52
N LEU A 72 -5.00 8.19 -6.55
CA LEU A 72 -5.68 8.83 -7.67
C LEU A 72 -7.12 9.14 -7.29
N LEU A 73 -7.57 10.37 -7.47
CA LEU A 73 -8.93 10.80 -7.18
C LEU A 73 -9.74 10.91 -8.48
N LEU A 74 -10.85 10.17 -8.54
CA LEU A 74 -11.88 10.30 -9.56
C LEU A 74 -13.06 11.10 -8.98
N PHE A 75 -13.25 12.32 -9.46
CA PHE A 75 -14.47 13.07 -9.19
C PHE A 75 -15.48 12.81 -10.28
N PHE A 76 -16.73 12.57 -9.92
CA PHE A 76 -17.79 12.32 -10.87
C PHE A 76 -19.04 13.16 -10.57
N THR A 77 -19.83 13.39 -11.60
CA THR A 77 -21.17 13.99 -11.53
C THR A 77 -22.05 13.26 -12.53
N PHE A 78 -23.20 12.76 -12.08
CA PHE A 78 -24.15 12.11 -12.98
C PHE A 78 -24.98 13.14 -13.75
N PRO A 79 -24.99 13.08 -15.09
CA PRO A 79 -26.05 13.67 -15.91
C PRO A 79 -27.41 13.07 -15.55
N GLN A 80 -28.49 13.75 -15.92
CA GLN A 80 -29.86 13.25 -15.69
C GLN A 80 -30.16 11.97 -16.49
N ASP A 81 -29.53 11.82 -17.65
CA ASP A 81 -29.68 10.73 -18.63
C ASP A 81 -28.58 9.66 -18.52
N TYR A 82 -27.86 9.62 -17.39
CA TYR A 82 -26.94 8.52 -17.09
C TYR A 82 -27.68 7.41 -16.33
N PRO A 83 -27.48 6.12 -16.67
CA PRO A 83 -26.52 5.61 -17.67
C PRO A 83 -27.07 5.43 -19.09
N SER A 84 -28.34 5.71 -19.37
CA SER A 84 -28.95 5.38 -20.66
C SER A 84 -28.29 6.03 -21.89
N HIS A 85 -27.88 7.30 -21.82
CA HIS A 85 -27.40 8.06 -22.97
C HIS A 85 -26.01 8.69 -22.77
N SER A 86 -25.75 9.22 -21.57
CA SER A 86 -24.53 9.96 -21.26
C SER A 86 -23.72 9.28 -20.19
N MET A 87 -22.40 9.28 -20.30
CA MET A 87 -21.47 8.85 -19.24
C MET A 87 -21.41 9.88 -18.09
N PRO A 88 -20.87 9.53 -16.91
CA PRO A 88 -20.61 10.51 -15.85
C PRO A 88 -19.67 11.61 -16.35
N LEU A 89 -19.94 12.86 -15.96
CA LEU A 89 -18.94 13.92 -16.08
C LEU A 89 -17.85 13.66 -15.04
N PHE A 90 -16.57 13.72 -15.42
CA PHE A 90 -15.50 13.36 -14.50
C PHE A 90 -14.22 14.17 -14.64
N SER A 91 -13.42 14.15 -13.58
CA SER A 91 -12.03 14.64 -13.58
C SER A 91 -11.13 13.73 -12.73
N LEU A 92 -9.86 13.65 -13.13
CA LEU A 92 -8.83 12.80 -12.51
C LEU A 92 -7.73 13.67 -11.91
N HIS A 93 -7.37 13.42 -10.66
CA HIS A 93 -6.35 14.17 -9.92
C HIS A 93 -5.45 13.24 -9.13
N ALA A 94 -4.13 13.38 -9.27
CA ALA A 94 -3.16 12.77 -8.37
C ALA A 94 -1.87 13.59 -8.39
N SER A 95 -1.14 13.60 -7.28
CA SER A 95 0.11 14.37 -7.16
C SER A 95 1.27 13.84 -8.01
N TRP A 96 1.14 12.63 -8.54
CA TRP A 96 2.09 12.01 -9.49
C TRP A 96 1.57 12.04 -10.94
N LEU A 97 0.40 12.64 -11.20
CA LEU A 97 -0.28 12.58 -12.48
C LEU A 97 -0.05 13.86 -13.30
N GLY A 98 0.97 13.85 -14.15
CA GLY A 98 1.19 14.90 -15.15
C GLY A 98 0.11 14.93 -16.25
N SER A 99 0.08 16.04 -17.01
CA SER A 99 -0.93 16.35 -18.03
C SER A 99 -1.11 15.26 -19.08
N ALA A 100 -0.01 14.75 -19.66
CA ALA A 100 -0.05 13.71 -20.70
C ALA A 100 -0.64 12.39 -20.17
N THR A 101 -0.25 11.96 -18.97
CA THR A 101 -0.79 10.75 -18.34
C THR A 101 -2.25 10.92 -17.97
N ARG A 102 -2.62 12.10 -17.44
CA ARG A 102 -4.01 12.46 -17.12
C ARG A 102 -4.92 12.36 -18.34
N GLN A 103 -4.47 12.92 -19.47
CA GLN A 103 -5.19 12.87 -20.72
C GLN A 103 -5.32 11.44 -21.25
N ARG A 104 -4.25 10.62 -21.17
CA ARG A 104 -4.31 9.21 -21.55
C ARG A 104 -5.32 8.42 -20.71
N LEU A 105 -5.31 8.55 -19.38
CA LEU A 105 -6.28 7.89 -18.51
C LEU A 105 -7.72 8.36 -18.81
N ARG A 106 -7.91 9.65 -19.08
CA ARG A 106 -9.21 10.19 -19.49
C ARG A 106 -9.71 9.54 -20.77
N GLU A 107 -8.87 9.41 -21.79
CA GLU A 107 -9.22 8.76 -23.05
C GLU A 107 -9.59 7.29 -22.84
N ILE A 108 -8.87 6.58 -21.99
CA ILE A 108 -9.19 5.19 -21.61
C ILE A 108 -10.59 5.09 -21.00
N LEU A 109 -10.96 5.98 -20.07
CA LEU A 109 -12.30 5.98 -19.48
C LEU A 109 -13.39 6.29 -20.50
N ILE A 110 -13.16 7.28 -21.36
CA ILE A 110 -14.10 7.64 -22.44
C ILE A 110 -14.29 6.47 -23.41
N ASN A 111 -13.19 5.81 -23.80
CA ASN A 111 -13.24 4.68 -24.73
C ASN A 111 -13.90 3.46 -24.10
N SER A 112 -13.71 3.22 -22.80
CA SER A 112 -14.37 2.09 -22.13
C SER A 112 -15.89 2.24 -22.11
N TRP A 113 -16.41 3.46 -21.95
CA TRP A 113 -17.86 3.74 -21.93
C TRP A 113 -18.62 3.17 -23.13
N THR A 114 -18.02 3.16 -24.34
CA THR A 114 -18.73 2.71 -25.55
C THR A 114 -19.22 1.27 -25.47
N ASN A 115 -18.57 0.42 -24.65
CA ASN A 115 -18.94 -0.98 -24.47
C ASN A 115 -20.00 -1.20 -23.39
N TYR A 116 -20.30 -0.18 -22.59
CA TYR A 116 -21.19 -0.26 -21.43
C TYR A 116 -22.32 0.78 -21.50
N LEU A 117 -22.59 1.36 -22.67
CA LEU A 117 -23.70 2.29 -22.87
C LEU A 117 -25.02 1.70 -22.35
N GLY A 118 -25.72 2.46 -21.50
CA GLY A 118 -26.94 2.01 -20.85
C GLY A 118 -26.74 1.26 -19.54
N MET A 119 -25.50 1.09 -19.06
CA MET A 119 -25.21 0.42 -17.79
C MET A 119 -24.38 1.31 -16.85
N PRO A 120 -24.58 1.17 -15.52
CA PRO A 120 -23.68 1.80 -14.54
C PRO A 120 -22.21 1.39 -14.74
N ILE A 121 -21.26 2.34 -14.64
CA ILE A 121 -19.86 2.15 -15.04
C ILE A 121 -18.81 2.46 -13.97
N LEU A 122 -19.15 3.11 -12.86
CA LEU A 122 -18.17 3.60 -11.90
C LEU A 122 -17.27 2.48 -11.35
N PHE A 123 -17.84 1.32 -11.01
CA PHE A 123 -17.03 0.18 -10.53
C PHE A 123 -16.04 -0.31 -11.60
N THR A 124 -16.48 -0.39 -12.85
CA THR A 124 -15.62 -0.73 -13.99
C THR A 124 -14.50 0.29 -14.15
N TRP A 125 -14.81 1.59 -14.05
CA TRP A 125 -13.79 2.65 -14.09
C TRP A 125 -12.81 2.56 -12.93
N ILE A 126 -13.23 2.18 -11.72
CA ILE A 126 -12.31 1.98 -10.58
C ILE A 126 -11.27 0.91 -10.91
N GLU A 127 -11.70 -0.26 -11.35
CA GLU A 127 -10.79 -1.37 -11.65
C GLU A 127 -9.89 -1.04 -12.85
N LEU A 128 -10.46 -0.43 -13.89
CA LEU A 128 -9.69 -0.01 -15.07
C LEU A 128 -8.64 1.06 -14.71
N LEU A 129 -8.97 2.01 -13.84
CA LEU A 129 -8.00 3.01 -13.36
C LEU A 129 -6.88 2.36 -12.57
N LYS A 130 -7.17 1.37 -11.69
CA LYS A 130 -6.12 0.65 -10.95
C LYS A 130 -5.14 -0.03 -11.91
N GLU A 131 -5.66 -0.74 -12.90
CA GLU A 131 -4.85 -1.48 -13.87
C GLU A 131 -4.01 -0.54 -14.74
N GLU A 132 -4.67 0.39 -15.45
CA GLU A 132 -4.01 1.24 -16.44
C GLU A 132 -3.07 2.26 -15.80
N ALA A 133 -3.45 2.84 -14.66
CA ALA A 133 -2.54 3.74 -13.96
C ALA A 133 -1.31 3.00 -13.43
N MET A 134 -1.48 1.79 -12.90
CA MET A 134 -0.34 0.98 -12.44
C MET A 134 0.59 0.63 -13.60
N GLN A 135 0.06 0.22 -14.76
CA GLN A 135 0.87 -0.04 -15.95
C GLN A 135 1.68 1.19 -16.40
N ILE A 136 1.05 2.38 -16.35
CA ILE A 136 1.75 3.61 -16.69
C ILE A 136 2.87 3.90 -15.68
N VAL A 137 2.58 3.80 -14.38
CA VAL A 137 3.58 4.01 -13.32
C VAL A 137 4.76 3.05 -13.48
N LEU A 138 4.51 1.76 -13.72
CA LEU A 138 5.56 0.75 -13.92
C LEU A 138 6.39 0.99 -15.20
N SER A 139 5.82 1.66 -16.21
CA SER A 139 6.55 2.05 -17.42
C SER A 139 7.39 3.32 -17.24
N GLN A 140 7.15 4.10 -16.19
CA GLN A 140 7.89 5.32 -15.89
C GLN A 140 9.20 5.00 -15.16
N LYS A 141 10.26 5.73 -15.50
CA LYS A 141 11.54 5.63 -14.77
C LYS A 141 11.48 6.31 -13.40
N ASN A 142 10.70 7.39 -13.31
CA ASN A 142 10.56 8.21 -12.12
C ASN A 142 9.34 9.12 -12.22
N VAL A 143 8.95 9.68 -11.07
CA VAL A 143 8.02 10.80 -10.95
C VAL A 143 8.81 12.06 -10.67
N ASP A 144 8.73 13.07 -11.53
CA ASP A 144 9.34 14.39 -11.32
C ASP A 144 8.27 15.39 -10.88
N LEU A 145 8.26 15.69 -9.57
CA LEU A 145 7.27 16.58 -8.97
C LEU A 145 7.48 18.04 -9.40
N ASN A 146 8.71 18.45 -9.73
CA ASN A 146 8.95 19.81 -10.22
C ASN A 146 8.25 20.00 -11.56
N LYS A 147 8.36 19.00 -12.45
CA LYS A 147 7.68 19.03 -13.74
C LYS A 147 6.16 19.09 -13.58
N ILE A 148 5.60 18.31 -12.66
CA ILE A 148 4.16 18.27 -12.42
C ILE A 148 3.66 19.63 -11.89
N VAL A 149 4.35 20.24 -10.93
CA VAL A 149 3.99 21.57 -10.40
C VAL A 149 4.03 22.64 -11.49
N LEU A 150 5.05 22.61 -12.36
CA LEU A 150 5.16 23.54 -13.48
C LEU A 150 4.00 23.42 -14.49
N GLU A 151 3.48 22.21 -14.69
CA GLU A 151 2.32 21.97 -15.57
C GLU A 151 0.98 22.46 -14.94
N GLU A 152 0.91 22.61 -13.62
CA GLU A 152 -0.29 23.04 -12.88
C GLU A 152 -0.36 24.54 -12.68
N ASP A 153 0.78 25.22 -12.48
CA ASP A 153 0.85 26.69 -12.30
C ASP A 153 0.43 27.48 -13.55
N GLU A 154 0.40 26.85 -14.74
CA GLU A 154 -0.16 27.46 -15.94
C GLU A 154 -1.71 27.57 -15.90
N ASN A 155 -2.39 26.89 -14.96
CA ASN A 155 -3.85 26.73 -14.99
C ASN A 155 -4.65 27.23 -13.76
N GLU A 156 -4.09 27.47 -12.57
CA GLU A 156 -4.72 28.26 -11.49
C GLU A 156 -3.82 28.42 -10.23
N ALA A 157 -3.94 29.56 -9.55
CA ALA A 157 -3.10 30.01 -8.44
C ALA A 157 -3.40 29.31 -7.09
N PHE A 158 -2.83 28.12 -6.85
CA PHE A 158 -2.51 27.60 -5.51
C PHE A 158 -1.59 26.36 -5.59
N GLY A 159 -0.49 26.44 -6.34
CA GLY A 159 0.49 25.35 -6.43
C GLY A 159 1.18 25.10 -5.09
N LYS A 160 1.04 23.89 -4.53
CA LYS A 160 1.92 23.43 -3.44
C LYS A 160 3.34 23.33 -3.98
N ALA A 161 4.33 23.77 -3.21
CA ALA A 161 5.72 23.61 -3.61
C ALA A 161 6.08 22.13 -3.81
N SER A 162 6.95 21.83 -4.77
CA SER A 162 7.53 20.50 -5.02
C SER A 162 8.02 19.81 -3.74
N ALA A 163 8.65 20.57 -2.82
CA ALA A 163 9.07 20.07 -1.51
C ALA A 163 7.92 19.66 -0.58
N GLU A 164 6.76 20.33 -0.63
CA GLU A 164 5.57 19.95 0.15
C GLU A 164 4.94 18.68 -0.39
N LEU A 165 4.87 18.54 -1.72
CA LEU A 165 4.44 17.30 -2.35
C LEU A 165 5.36 16.16 -1.97
N LEU A 166 6.68 16.36 -1.98
CA LEU A 166 7.64 15.32 -1.58
C LEU A 166 7.36 14.81 -0.15
N LYS A 167 7.00 15.69 0.80
CA LYS A 167 6.60 15.28 2.16
C LYS A 167 5.36 14.40 2.15
N THR A 168 4.34 14.76 1.37
CA THR A 168 3.12 13.94 1.23
C THR A 168 3.42 12.54 0.70
N PHE A 169 4.38 12.39 -0.23
CA PHE A 169 4.79 11.07 -0.71
C PHE A 169 5.49 10.25 0.37
N ILE A 170 6.39 10.86 1.15
CA ILE A 170 7.08 10.19 2.27
C ILE A 170 6.05 9.73 3.30
N GLU A 171 5.20 10.64 3.77
CA GLU A 171 4.19 10.36 4.78
C GLU A 171 3.23 9.26 4.34
N PHE A 172 2.73 9.33 3.09
CA PHE A 172 1.83 8.30 2.56
C PHE A 172 2.52 6.94 2.41
N ASN A 173 3.75 6.93 1.91
CA ASN A 173 4.54 5.71 1.77
C ASN A 173 4.80 5.05 3.12
N ASP A 174 5.24 5.82 4.13
CA ASP A 174 5.54 5.29 5.46
C ASP A 174 4.28 4.76 6.15
N GLN A 175 3.17 5.49 6.05
CA GLN A 175 1.87 5.02 6.55
C GLN A 175 1.39 3.75 5.84
N SER A 176 1.56 3.65 4.52
CA SER A 176 1.14 2.48 3.75
C SER A 176 1.99 1.26 4.06
N ILE A 177 3.31 1.42 4.17
CA ILE A 177 4.22 0.35 4.62
C ILE A 177 3.83 -0.15 6.01
N GLN A 178 3.53 0.78 6.92
CA GLN A 178 3.12 0.43 8.27
C GLN A 178 1.77 -0.28 8.29
N ASN A 179 0.79 0.19 7.52
CA ASN A 179 -0.52 -0.45 7.41
C ASN A 179 -0.41 -1.86 6.84
N ASP A 180 0.41 -2.07 5.80
CA ASP A 180 0.63 -3.39 5.22
C ASP A 180 1.30 -4.33 6.23
N PHE A 181 2.32 -3.85 6.93
CA PHE A 181 2.92 -4.59 8.04
C PHE A 181 1.86 -4.98 9.09
N GLU A 182 1.08 -4.01 9.57
CA GLU A 182 0.08 -4.24 10.63
C GLU A 182 -1.03 -5.21 10.25
N ASN A 183 -1.39 -5.27 8.96
CA ASN A 183 -2.44 -6.14 8.44
C ASN A 183 -1.93 -7.51 7.99
N GLU A 184 -0.62 -7.68 7.85
CA GLU A 184 0.01 -8.98 7.61
C GLU A 184 0.10 -9.81 8.91
N TRP A 185 0.16 -11.13 8.72
CA TRP A 185 0.35 -12.09 9.81
C TRP A 185 1.77 -12.65 9.73
N TYR A 186 2.42 -12.73 10.90
CA TYR A 186 3.79 -13.19 11.02
C TYR A 186 3.91 -14.34 12.00
N ASP A 187 4.76 -15.29 11.64
CA ASP A 187 5.22 -16.33 12.56
C ASP A 187 6.35 -15.77 13.43
N CYS A 188 6.23 -15.93 14.74
CA CYS A 188 7.23 -15.42 15.67
C CYS A 188 8.37 -16.44 15.89
N GLU A 189 9.49 -16.24 15.19
CA GLU A 189 10.64 -17.15 15.26
C GLU A 189 11.65 -16.80 16.37
N VAL A 190 11.19 -16.68 17.62
CA VAL A 190 12.12 -16.46 18.75
C VAL A 190 12.71 -17.77 19.25
N VAL A 191 14.04 -17.82 19.30
CA VAL A 191 14.83 -18.88 19.96
C VAL A 191 15.46 -18.32 21.25
N PRO A 192 15.31 -18.99 22.40
CA PRO A 192 15.89 -18.54 23.66
C PRO A 192 17.38 -18.93 23.70
N SER A 193 18.21 -18.07 24.28
CA SER A 193 19.66 -18.26 24.41
C SER A 193 20.08 -19.57 25.13
N ASN A 194 19.15 -20.22 25.85
CA ASN A 194 19.44 -21.39 26.69
C ASN A 194 19.24 -22.76 25.99
N ILE A 195 18.79 -22.81 24.73
CA ILE A 195 18.55 -24.09 24.02
C ILE A 195 19.72 -24.51 23.11
N LEU A 196 20.71 -23.63 22.88
CA LEU A 196 21.92 -23.97 22.11
C LEU A 196 22.83 -25.02 22.81
N ILE A 197 22.66 -25.28 24.11
CA ILE A 197 23.51 -26.23 24.85
C ILE A 197 22.97 -27.67 24.79
N ILE A 198 21.67 -27.87 24.53
CA ILE A 198 21.06 -29.22 24.57
C ILE A 198 21.09 -29.91 23.20
N ALA A 199 21.08 -29.15 22.10
CA ALA A 199 21.10 -29.72 20.74
C ALA A 199 22.46 -30.36 20.36
N GLY A 200 23.58 -29.94 20.98
CA GLY A 200 24.91 -30.48 20.70
C GLY A 200 25.14 -31.93 21.15
N HIS A 201 24.31 -32.45 22.07
CA HIS A 201 24.48 -33.81 22.60
C HIS A 201 23.52 -34.86 22.03
N LEU A 202 22.45 -34.46 21.31
CA LEU A 202 21.38 -35.37 20.87
C LEU A 202 21.23 -35.52 19.35
N LEU A 203 21.98 -34.78 18.52
CA LEU A 203 21.88 -34.82 17.06
C LEU A 203 23.14 -35.39 16.38
N LYS A 204 23.62 -36.55 16.84
CA LYS A 204 24.71 -37.27 16.14
C LYS A 204 24.25 -38.09 14.92
N ASP A 205 22.94 -38.27 14.72
CA ASP A 205 22.42 -39.28 13.76
C ASP A 205 21.52 -38.74 12.64
N LEU A 206 21.53 -37.43 12.34
CA LEU A 206 20.82 -36.92 11.15
C LEU A 206 21.79 -36.56 10.02
N THR A 207 21.68 -37.32 8.95
CA THR A 207 22.51 -37.35 7.76
C THR A 207 22.58 -36.01 7.01
N TYR A 208 23.81 -35.60 6.76
CA TYR A 208 24.27 -34.46 5.99
C TYR A 208 23.78 -34.50 4.53
N HIS A 209 23.17 -33.39 4.07
CA HIS A 209 23.09 -33.08 2.65
C HIS A 209 23.71 -31.70 2.37
N TYR A 210 24.81 -31.72 1.64
CA TYR A 210 25.59 -30.56 1.21
C TYR A 210 25.05 -30.09 -0.16
N CYS A 211 24.61 -28.84 -0.27
CA CYS A 211 24.37 -28.19 -1.56
C CYS A 211 25.50 -27.18 -1.85
N PRO A 212 26.28 -27.35 -2.92
CA PRO A 212 27.33 -26.41 -3.27
C PRO A 212 26.72 -25.27 -4.11
N GLY A 213 26.72 -24.04 -3.61
CA GLY A 213 26.49 -22.90 -4.51
C GLY A 213 26.06 -21.55 -3.92
N ASN A 214 25.55 -21.45 -2.69
CA ASN A 214 25.19 -20.18 -2.08
C ASN A 214 25.42 -20.24 -0.56
N ILE A 215 26.00 -19.19 0.02
CA ILE A 215 26.35 -19.08 1.45
C ILE A 215 25.09 -18.87 2.35
N HIS A 216 23.93 -19.38 1.92
CA HIS A 216 22.63 -19.13 2.54
C HIS A 216 21.95 -20.36 3.16
N ASP A 217 22.68 -21.46 3.39
CA ASP A 217 22.12 -22.63 4.08
C ASP A 217 22.98 -23.02 5.29
N VAL A 218 22.87 -22.22 6.36
CA VAL A 218 23.21 -22.71 7.71
C VAL A 218 21.90 -23.12 8.36
N PHE A 219 21.76 -24.43 8.55
CA PHE A 219 20.65 -25.13 9.18
C PHE A 219 20.07 -24.38 10.39
N TYR A 220 18.94 -23.70 10.20
CA TYR A 220 18.09 -23.21 11.28
C TYR A 220 17.26 -24.39 11.81
N TYR A 221 17.81 -25.15 12.77
CA TYR A 221 16.93 -25.81 13.73
C TYR A 221 16.42 -24.74 14.71
N ALA A 222 15.40 -24.00 14.27
CA ALA A 222 14.71 -23.02 15.09
C ALA A 222 13.95 -23.76 16.19
N PHE A 223 14.51 -23.79 17.40
CA PHE A 223 13.73 -24.11 18.60
C PHE A 223 12.80 -22.91 18.88
N GLN A 224 11.63 -22.96 18.24
CA GLN A 224 10.52 -22.01 18.37
C GLN A 224 10.01 -21.95 19.81
N VAL A 225 9.99 -20.76 20.41
CA VAL A 225 9.32 -20.52 21.71
C VAL A 225 7.93 -19.91 21.55
N CYS A 226 7.69 -19.18 20.47
CA CYS A 226 6.42 -18.51 20.22
C CYS A 226 5.70 -19.18 19.03
N PHE A 227 4.86 -20.18 19.31
CA PHE A 227 4.02 -20.84 18.31
C PHE A 227 2.76 -20.03 17.92
N SER A 228 2.74 -18.74 18.23
CA SER A 228 1.58 -17.92 17.92
C SER A 228 1.80 -17.17 16.61
N LEU A 229 0.89 -17.39 15.68
CA LEU A 229 0.66 -16.48 14.57
C LEU A 229 0.19 -15.13 15.16
N LYS A 230 0.91 -14.06 14.84
CA LYS A 230 0.65 -12.71 15.37
C LYS A 230 0.42 -11.75 14.23
N SER A 231 -0.55 -10.85 14.39
CA SER A 231 -0.70 -9.73 13.46
C SER A 231 0.50 -8.79 13.58
N GLY A 232 0.83 -8.04 12.52
CA GLY A 232 1.91 -7.04 12.60
C GLY A 232 1.72 -6.02 13.73
N LYS A 233 0.48 -5.72 14.11
CA LYS A 233 0.15 -4.87 15.27
C LYS A 233 0.68 -5.39 16.61
N GLU A 234 0.92 -6.70 16.71
CA GLU A 234 1.49 -7.37 17.87
C GLU A 234 3.00 -7.64 17.71
N CYS A 235 3.60 -7.15 16.63
CA CYS A 235 4.98 -7.44 16.24
C CYS A 235 5.82 -6.17 16.11
N ILE A 236 7.14 -6.38 16.13
CA ILE A 236 8.14 -5.36 15.84
C ILE A 236 9.06 -5.87 14.73
N ARG A 237 9.31 -5.01 13.74
CA ARG A 237 10.26 -5.26 12.67
C ARG A 237 11.58 -4.55 12.94
N PHE A 238 12.68 -5.30 12.96
CA PHE A 238 14.02 -4.76 13.15
C PHE A 238 14.62 -4.31 11.82
N MET A 239 15.06 -3.06 11.76
CA MET A 239 15.73 -2.50 10.60
C MET A 239 17.25 -2.39 10.85
N PRO A 240 18.11 -2.62 9.84
CA PRO A 240 17.79 -2.86 8.42
C PRO A 240 17.53 -4.33 8.05
N CYS A 241 17.73 -5.28 8.97
CA CYS A 241 17.68 -6.72 8.65
C CYS A 241 16.30 -7.28 8.28
N GLY A 242 15.21 -6.56 8.56
CA GLY A 242 13.85 -6.94 8.19
C GLY A 242 13.18 -8.01 9.07
N HIS A 243 13.89 -8.64 10.00
CA HIS A 243 13.32 -9.66 10.88
C HIS A 243 12.17 -9.12 11.74
N VAL A 244 11.11 -9.92 11.86
CA VAL A 244 9.90 -9.60 12.61
C VAL A 244 9.78 -10.54 13.81
N PHE A 245 9.49 -9.98 14.99
CA PHE A 245 9.26 -10.76 16.21
C PHE A 245 8.03 -10.21 16.94
N CYS A 246 7.30 -11.04 17.69
CA CYS A 246 6.23 -10.52 18.51
C CYS A 246 6.79 -9.63 19.65
N MET A 247 6.00 -8.63 20.05
CA MET A 247 6.39 -7.67 21.09
C MET A 247 6.62 -8.36 22.44
N GLU A 248 5.86 -9.40 22.77
CA GLU A 248 6.00 -10.17 24.00
C GLU A 248 7.40 -10.80 24.10
N CYS A 249 7.77 -11.61 23.11
CA CYS A 249 9.08 -12.28 23.12
C CYS A 249 10.25 -11.28 23.01
N THR A 250 10.09 -10.20 22.25
CA THR A 250 11.09 -9.14 22.19
C THR A 250 11.27 -8.47 23.54
N SER A 251 10.15 -8.15 24.22
CA SER A 251 10.17 -7.51 25.53
C SER A 251 10.81 -8.41 26.59
N ASP A 252 10.44 -9.69 26.61
CA ASP A 252 10.98 -10.65 27.57
C ASP A 252 12.48 -10.87 27.38
N TYR A 253 12.94 -10.96 26.13
CA TYR A 253 14.37 -11.05 25.80
C TYR A 253 15.16 -9.86 26.37
N TYR A 254 14.70 -8.64 26.10
CA TYR A 254 15.41 -7.44 26.55
C TYR A 254 15.30 -7.22 28.06
N ARG A 255 14.16 -7.56 28.69
CA ARG A 255 14.04 -7.54 30.16
C ARG A 255 15.09 -8.43 30.80
N GLN A 256 15.26 -9.65 30.32
CA GLN A 256 16.28 -10.57 30.84
C GLN A 256 17.69 -9.99 30.69
N LYS A 257 18.03 -9.45 29.51
CA LYS A 257 19.37 -8.90 29.27
C LYS A 257 19.68 -7.63 30.07
N LEU A 258 18.66 -6.81 30.36
CA LEU A 258 18.77 -5.65 31.24
C LEU A 258 19.03 -6.06 32.68
N HIS A 259 18.42 -7.15 33.17
CA HIS A 259 18.74 -7.72 34.49
C HIS A 259 20.18 -8.20 34.59
N ASP A 260 20.73 -8.74 33.50
CA ASP A 260 22.12 -9.20 33.43
C ASP A 260 23.15 -8.06 33.25
N ASN A 261 22.71 -6.79 33.28
CA ASN A 261 23.54 -5.59 33.06
C ASN A 261 24.36 -5.64 31.76
N SER A 262 23.83 -6.31 30.74
CA SER A 262 24.56 -6.73 29.54
C SER A 262 24.16 -6.00 28.25
N VAL A 263 23.29 -4.98 28.34
CA VAL A 263 22.75 -4.26 27.16
C VAL A 263 23.30 -2.84 27.08
N TYR A 264 24.06 -2.56 26.03
CA TYR A 264 24.45 -1.20 25.63
C TYR A 264 23.67 -0.72 24.39
N TYR A 265 23.11 -1.64 23.59
CA TYR A 265 22.38 -1.36 22.34
C TYR A 265 21.32 -2.45 22.08
N CYS A 266 20.18 -2.07 21.48
CA CYS A 266 19.14 -2.99 21.05
C CYS A 266 19.39 -3.45 19.60
N TYR A 267 19.88 -4.67 19.41
CA TYR A 267 20.10 -5.28 18.09
C TYR A 267 19.02 -6.30 17.74
N CYS A 268 18.83 -6.58 16.45
CA CYS A 268 17.97 -7.70 16.03
C CYS A 268 18.35 -8.99 16.76
N LEU A 269 17.34 -9.73 17.24
CA LEU A 269 17.54 -10.98 18.00
C LEU A 269 18.34 -12.01 17.18
N CYS A 270 18.15 -12.06 15.86
CA CYS A 270 18.94 -12.89 14.94
C CYS A 270 20.43 -12.51 14.92
N LEU A 271 20.79 -11.22 14.97
CA LEU A 271 22.17 -10.75 14.97
C LEU A 271 22.88 -11.03 16.29
N ILE A 272 22.16 -10.93 17.42
CA ILE A 272 22.75 -11.22 18.74
C ILE A 272 23.11 -12.69 18.87
N GLN A 273 22.33 -13.59 18.27
CA GLN A 273 22.64 -15.03 18.24
C GLN A 273 23.92 -15.31 17.44
N GLN A 274 24.11 -14.68 16.29
CA GLN A 274 25.34 -14.84 15.50
C GLN A 274 26.59 -14.40 16.28
N LEU A 275 26.51 -13.29 17.02
CA LEU A 275 27.63 -12.78 17.84
C LEU A 275 27.92 -13.66 19.06
N GLN A 276 26.89 -14.25 19.69
CA GLN A 276 27.07 -15.19 20.80
C GLN A 276 27.74 -16.49 20.34
N CYS A 277 27.35 -17.03 19.19
CA CYS A 277 27.98 -18.23 18.61
C CYS A 277 29.46 -18.01 18.27
N LEU A 278 29.84 -16.84 17.77
CA LEU A 278 31.24 -16.51 17.42
C LEU A 278 32.16 -16.38 18.66
N ASN A 279 31.62 -15.92 19.79
CA ASN A 279 32.39 -15.76 21.03
C ASN A 279 32.44 -17.04 21.90
N SER A 280 31.75 -18.11 21.48
CA SER A 280 31.68 -19.40 22.18
C SER A 280 32.58 -20.48 21.57
N GLY A 281 33.32 -20.13 20.50
CA GLY A 281 34.24 -21.00 19.77
C GLY A 281 35.69 -20.83 20.17
#